data_AF-A0A1E5A370-F1
#
_entry.id   AF-A0A1E5A370-F1
#
_cell.length_a   1.000
_cell.length_b   1.000
_cell.length_c   1.000
_cell.angle_alpha   90.00
_cell.angle_beta   90.00
_cell.angle_gamma   90.00
#
_symmetry.space_group_name_H-M   'P 1'
#
loop_
_entity.id
_entity.type
_entity.pdbx_description
1 polymer ?
#
loop_
_entity_poly.entity_id
_entity_poly.type
_entity_poly.pdbx_seq_one_letter_code
_entity_poly.pdbx_strand_id
1 'polypeptide(L)'
;MELAGVTDIDDSTLGELVSNLKLVIDNRDALYVAGTDPSELETVRRNFVVKKLNVTDTDKGNLAVAEVAKKMASSRMKNRAAFYYLVKQQLA
;
A
#
# COMPACT_ATOMS: atom_id res chain seq x y z
N MET A 1 6.15 12.81 10.63
CA MET A 1 6.67 11.76 9.73
C MET A 1 6.09 12.06 8.36
N GLU A 2 6.89 12.22 7.31
CA GLU A 2 6.38 12.49 5.96
C GLU A 2 6.40 11.19 5.15
N LEU A 3 5.23 10.75 4.68
CA LEU A 3 5.11 9.58 3.80
C LEU A 3 4.88 10.07 2.38
N ALA A 4 5.96 10.15 1.59
CA ALA A 4 5.91 10.58 0.19
C ALA A 4 5.14 11.91 -0.01
N GLY A 5 5.40 12.91 0.84
CA GLY A 5 4.77 14.23 0.78
C GLY A 5 3.35 14.30 1.35
N VAL A 6 2.86 13.25 2.03
CA VAL A 6 1.65 13.33 2.85
C VAL A 6 2.03 13.86 4.24
N THR A 7 1.45 15.00 4.61
CA THR A 7 1.71 15.73 5.86
C THR A 7 0.65 15.49 6.93
N ASP A 8 -0.56 15.10 6.54
CA ASP A 8 -1.65 14.69 7.42
C ASP A 8 -1.76 13.15 7.42
N ILE A 9 -1.14 12.52 8.43
CA ILE A 9 -1.13 11.06 8.57
C ILE A 9 -2.08 10.67 9.69
N ASP A 10 -3.11 9.89 9.35
CA ASP A 10 -3.98 9.25 10.33
C ASP A 10 -3.25 8.07 10.99
N ASP A 11 -2.70 8.35 12.17
CA ASP A 11 -1.86 7.41 12.92
C ASP A 11 -2.64 6.14 13.33
N SER A 12 -3.95 6.26 13.53
CA SER A 12 -4.82 5.11 13.84
C SER A 12 -4.87 4.13 12.67
N THR A 13 -5.22 4.59 11.46
CA THR A 13 -5.27 3.76 10.25
C THR A 13 -3.90 3.16 9.95
N LEU A 14 -2.82 3.94 10.09
CA LEU A 14 -1.48 3.43 9.87
C LEU A 14 -1.11 2.36 10.91
N GLY A 15 -1.43 2.60 12.19
CA GLY A 15 -1.21 1.66 13.30
C GLY A 15 -1.96 0.34 13.14
N GLU A 16 -3.19 0.37 12.61
CA GLU A 16 -3.95 -0.83 12.27
C GLU A 16 -3.27 -1.63 11.14
N LEU A 17 -2.82 -0.95 10.07
CA LEU A 17 -2.10 -1.59 8.96
C LEU A 17 -0.79 -2.22 9.42
N VAL A 18 -0.02 -1.52 10.26
CA VAL A 18 1.21 -2.05 10.86
C VAL A 18 0.91 -3.25 11.77
N SER A 19 -0.15 -3.17 12.57
CA SER A 19 -0.55 -4.27 13.46
C SER A 19 -0.92 -5.54 12.69
N ASN A 20 -1.59 -5.39 11.54
CA ASN A 20 -1.88 -6.51 10.63
C ASN A 20 -0.62 -7.17 10.04
N LEU A 21 0.49 -6.44 9.98
CA LEU A 21 1.77 -6.91 9.42
C LEU A 21 2.74 -7.44 10.49
N LYS A 22 2.39 -7.40 11.79
CA LYS A 22 3.28 -7.83 12.88
C LYS A 22 3.77 -9.27 12.77
N LEU A 23 2.93 -10.19 12.30
CA LEU A 23 3.28 -11.61 12.17
C LEU A 23 4.30 -11.88 11.05
N VAL A 24 4.47 -10.94 10.13
CA VAL A 24 5.35 -11.08 8.96
C VAL A 24 6.51 -10.09 8.99
N ILE A 25 6.74 -9.43 10.13
CA ILE A 25 7.72 -8.34 10.26
C ILE A 25 9.17 -8.82 10.06
N ASP A 26 9.47 -10.08 10.33
CA ASP A 26 10.81 -10.65 10.11
C ASP A 26 11.05 -11.02 8.64
N ASN A 27 9.98 -11.18 7.86
CA ASN A 27 10.06 -11.50 6.45
C ASN A 27 10.19 -10.21 5.61
N ARG A 28 11.39 -9.95 5.08
CA ARG A 28 11.67 -8.76 4.26
C ARG A 28 10.78 -8.68 3.02
N ASP A 29 10.50 -9.80 2.36
CA ASP A 29 9.59 -9.84 1.20
C ASP A 29 8.15 -9.49 1.58
N ALA A 30 7.77 -9.68 2.85
CA ALA A 30 6.46 -9.27 3.34
C ALA A 30 6.41 -7.79 3.76
N LEU A 31 7.56 -7.15 3.99
CA LEU A 31 7.66 -5.75 4.42
C LEU A 31 7.69 -4.75 3.27
N TYR A 32 8.01 -5.17 2.06
CA TYR A 32 8.18 -4.27 0.92
C TYR A 32 7.27 -4.65 -0.25
N VAL A 33 6.91 -3.64 -1.04
CA VAL A 33 6.17 -3.81 -2.29
C VAL A 33 7.09 -3.54 -3.46
N ALA A 34 7.21 -4.50 -4.37
CA ALA A 34 7.90 -4.33 -5.64
C ALA A 34 7.03 -3.47 -6.58
N GLY A 35 7.11 -2.14 -6.43
CA GLY A 35 6.24 -1.20 -7.15
C GLY A 35 6.41 -1.14 -8.68
N THR A 36 7.35 -1.88 -9.25
CA THR A 36 7.55 -2.02 -10.71
C THR A 36 7.20 -3.42 -11.21
N ASP A 37 6.88 -4.36 -10.31
CA ASP A 37 6.49 -5.70 -10.68
C ASP A 37 4.97 -5.78 -10.83
N PRO A 38 4.44 -6.09 -12.03
CA PRO A 38 3.00 -6.07 -12.27
C PRO A 38 2.26 -7.16 -11.47
N SER A 39 2.90 -8.30 -11.20
CA SER A 39 2.30 -9.42 -10.45
C SER A 39 2.11 -9.06 -8.98
N GLU A 40 3.10 -8.36 -8.41
CA GLU A 40 3.03 -7.81 -7.05
C GLU A 40 1.93 -6.73 -6.95
N LEU A 41 1.86 -5.81 -7.91
CA LEU A 41 0.79 -4.79 -7.92
C LEU A 41 -0.61 -5.41 -8.03
N GLU A 42 -0.77 -6.44 -8.87
CA GLU A 42 -2.02 -7.21 -8.96
C GLU A 42 -2.35 -7.89 -7.62
N THR A 43 -1.34 -8.46 -6.96
CA THR A 43 -1.50 -9.11 -5.65
C THR A 43 -1.97 -8.13 -4.59
N VAL A 44 -1.41 -6.91 -4.57
CA VAL A 44 -1.87 -5.82 -3.71
C VAL A 44 -3.32 -5.45 -4.04
N ARG A 45 -3.67 -5.25 -5.31
CA ARG A 45 -5.05 -4.94 -5.73
C ARG A 45 -6.03 -6.02 -5.29
N ARG A 46 -5.71 -7.29 -5.54
CA ARG A 46 -6.61 -8.42 -5.19
C ARG A 46 -6.74 -8.61 -3.68
N ASN A 47 -5.65 -8.58 -2.94
CA ASN A 47 -5.67 -8.97 -1.53
C ASN A 47 -5.95 -7.80 -0.59
N PHE A 48 -5.48 -6.60 -0.91
CA PHE A 48 -5.71 -5.43 -0.09
C PHE A 48 -6.93 -4.66 -0.59
N VAL A 49 -6.93 -4.18 -1.83
CA VAL A 49 -8.01 -3.32 -2.35
C VAL A 49 -9.36 -4.06 -2.41
N VAL A 50 -9.40 -5.25 -3.00
CA VAL A 50 -10.65 -6.01 -3.10
C VAL A 50 -11.00 -6.67 -1.76
N LYS A 51 -10.14 -7.52 -1.20
CA LYS A 51 -10.52 -8.32 -0.03
C LYS A 51 -10.55 -7.56 1.30
N LYS A 52 -9.67 -6.56 1.50
CA LYS A 52 -9.60 -5.82 2.77
C LYS A 52 -10.39 -4.53 2.73
N LEU A 53 -10.34 -3.78 1.63
CA LEU A 53 -11.06 -2.51 1.48
C LEU A 53 -12.44 -2.66 0.82
N ASN A 54 -12.79 -3.85 0.32
CA ASN A 54 -14.07 -4.14 -0.34
C ASN A 54 -14.33 -3.26 -1.58
N VAL A 55 -13.28 -2.78 -2.25
CA VAL A 55 -13.39 -2.04 -3.51
C VAL A 55 -13.34 -3.03 -4.66
N THR A 56 -14.50 -3.32 -5.27
CA THR A 56 -14.64 -4.27 -6.38
C THR A 56 -14.40 -3.67 -7.76
N ASP A 57 -14.42 -2.33 -7.85
CA ASP A 57 -14.11 -1.61 -9.07
C ASP A 57 -12.63 -1.82 -9.44
N THR A 58 -12.42 -2.56 -10.53
CA THR A 58 -11.08 -3.02 -10.91
C THR A 58 -10.23 -1.90 -11.48
N ASP A 59 -10.81 -1.01 -12.27
CA ASP A 59 -10.11 0.15 -12.83
C ASP A 59 -9.68 1.12 -11.73
N LYS A 60 -10.60 1.48 -10.82
CA LYS A 60 -10.28 2.33 -9.66
C LYS A 60 -9.18 1.72 -8.82
N GLY A 61 -9.24 0.41 -8.56
CA GLY A 61 -8.20 -0.30 -7.81
C GLY A 61 -6.85 -0.31 -8.50
N ASN A 62 -6.82 -0.58 -9.81
CA ASN A 62 -5.58 -0.59 -10.60
C ASN A 62 -4.94 0.80 -10.66
N LEU A 63 -5.73 1.83 -10.92
CA LEU A 63 -5.28 3.22 -10.97
C LEU A 63 -4.69 3.65 -9.62
N ALA A 64 -5.38 3.38 -8.51
CA ALA A 64 -4.89 3.75 -7.19
C ALA A 64 -3.55 3.10 -6.84
N VAL A 65 -3.40 1.79 -7.13
CA VAL A 65 -2.16 1.06 -6.86
C VAL A 65 -1.01 1.57 -7.73
N ALA A 66 -1.27 1.85 -9.02
CA ALA A 66 -0.26 2.37 -9.94
C ALA A 66 0.20 3.78 -9.57
N GLU A 67 -0.73 4.68 -9.23
CA GLU A 67 -0.41 6.05 -8.81
C GLU A 67 0.43 6.07 -7.53
N VAL A 68 0.12 5.21 -6.55
CA VAL A 68 0.93 5.09 -5.33
C VAL A 68 2.31 4.52 -5.63
N ALA A 69 2.41 3.51 -6.51
CA ALA A 69 3.70 2.97 -6.93
C ALA A 69 4.60 4.03 -7.58
N LYS A 70 4.01 4.90 -8.42
CA LYS A 70 4.67 6.06 -9.03
C LYS A 70 5.06 7.10 -7.98
N LYS A 71 4.17 7.43 -7.04
CA LYS A 71 4.43 8.37 -5.94
C LYS A 71 5.61 7.93 -5.06
N MET A 72 5.73 6.62 -4.84
CA MET A 72 6.85 6.04 -4.09
C MET A 72 8.03 5.61 -4.98
N ALA A 73 8.09 6.01 -6.25
CA ALA A 73 9.13 5.57 -7.18
C ALA A 73 10.56 5.93 -6.72
N SER A 74 10.72 7.09 -6.07
CA SER A 74 12.01 7.53 -5.51
C SER A 74 12.47 6.69 -4.31
N SER A 75 11.58 5.93 -3.69
CA SER A 75 11.91 5.00 -2.60
C SER A 75 12.31 3.64 -3.18
N ARG A 76 13.59 3.26 -2.98
CA ARG A 76 14.10 1.93 -3.36
C ARG A 76 13.34 0.81 -2.64
N MET A 77 12.99 1.03 -1.37
CA MET A 77 12.26 0.10 -0.53
C MET A 77 10.90 0.71 -0.20
N LYS A 78 9.84 0.24 -0.85
CA LYS A 78 8.47 0.75 -0.64
C LYS A 78 7.86 -0.03 0.50
N ASN A 79 7.94 0.50 1.73
CA ASN A 79 7.37 -0.15 2.91
C ASN A 79 5.88 -0.44 2.68
N ARG A 80 5.46 -1.70 2.90
CA ARG A 80 4.12 -2.18 2.57
C ARG A 80 3.03 -1.51 3.40
N ALA A 81 3.28 -1.18 4.67
CA ALA A 81 2.31 -0.46 5.49
C ALA A 81 2.06 0.95 4.96
N ALA A 82 3.13 1.69 4.64
CA ALA A 82 3.04 3.00 4.02
C ALA A 82 2.36 2.93 2.63
N PHE A 83 2.70 1.92 1.83
CA PHE A 83 2.07 1.69 0.53
C PHE A 83 0.55 1.47 0.68
N TYR A 84 0.14 0.60 1.58
CA TYR A 84 -1.28 0.32 1.87
C TYR A 84 -2.02 1.55 2.39
N TYR A 85 -1.37 2.34 3.25
CA TYR A 85 -1.94 3.59 3.74
C TYR A 85 -2.22 4.56 2.57
N LEU A 86 -1.25 4.77 1.69
CA LEU A 86 -1.39 5.65 0.53
C LEU A 86 -2.44 5.13 -0.46
N VAL A 87 -2.54 3.80 -0.67
CA VAL A 87 -3.59 3.22 -1.53
C VAL A 87 -4.97 3.45 -0.93
N LYS A 88 -5.14 3.26 0.39
CA LYS A 88 -6.41 3.53 1.06
C LYS A 88 -6.80 5.00 0.94
N GLN A 89 -5.85 5.93 1.12
CA GLN A 89 -6.07 7.36 0.92
C GLN A 89 -6.44 7.72 -0.53
N GLN A 90 -5.85 7.05 -1.52
CA GLN A 90 -6.15 7.29 -2.94
C GLN A 90 -7.54 6.80 -3.37
N LEU A 91 -8.12 5.88 -2.60
CA LEU A 91 -9.43 5.27 -2.86
C LEU A 91 -10.58 5.96 -2.12
N ALA A 92 -10.28 6.68 -1.05
CA ALA A 92 -11.21 7.52 -0.31
C ALA A 92 -11.67 8.72 -1.17
#